data_AF-A0A7C2JNI3-F1
#
_entry.id   AF-A0A7C2JNI3-F1
#
_cell.length_a   1.000
_cell.length_b   1.000
_cell.length_c   1.000
_cell.angle_alpha   90.00
_cell.angle_beta   90.00
_cell.angle_gamma   90.00
#
_symmetry.space_group_name_H-M   'P 1'
#
loop_
_entity.id
_entity.type
_entity.pdbx_description
1 polymer ?
#
loop_
_entity_poly.entity_id
_entity_poly.type
_entity_poly.pdbx_seq_one_letter_code
_entity_poly.pdbx_strand_id
1 'polypeptide(L)'
;MPERAWLTEWLRRWQTLSPEQRQGILEAFVLMSALVGGKLAGIIVLGWLKRFGIDDLLRTPFAQTRSRPKEPSDVAGYLCVGTIWAIVLWWLARRHGLTQIAGSWLTLTGRLWFVALSLGAALWLSNWVNQSVASLLQHPAVRERIDAVAPEMRERLSEAVLRTTSGAVTVLLCLLALLASTDLLGMAATAHALQAIWELVLRLAIACFVLAIGWVGLQRLHEVSQMLSDLPRDERSLRLGVMAAAVILALMLLTGGGGTLLALAFFASLVVLLFPLWEYLPDLWAVMLKVHQVQQVMMDGTVMQVRQIGWLVTTLKAGEMELTRRNREVLQAFLQKVS
;
A
#
# COMPACT_ATOMS: atom_id res chain seq x y z
N MET A 1 -59.80 -6.44 46.09
CA MET A 1 -58.90 -5.33 45.74
C MET A 1 -57.53 -5.42 46.46
N PRO A 2 -56.73 -6.47 46.24
CA PRO A 2 -55.40 -6.62 46.87
C PRO A 2 -54.28 -5.83 46.17
N GLU A 3 -54.45 -5.46 44.89
CA GLU A 3 -53.39 -4.82 44.09
C GLU A 3 -53.02 -3.38 44.48
N ARG A 4 -53.79 -2.72 45.35
CA ARG A 4 -53.42 -1.37 45.84
C ARG A 4 -52.72 -1.40 47.20
N ALA A 5 -52.89 -2.46 47.98
CA ALA A 5 -52.33 -2.58 49.33
C ALA A 5 -50.79 -2.68 49.32
N TRP A 6 -50.21 -3.36 48.33
CA TRP A 6 -48.76 -3.49 48.19
C TRP A 6 -48.11 -2.16 47.78
N LEU A 7 -48.75 -1.34 46.93
CA LEU A 7 -48.26 -0.02 46.54
C LEU A 7 -48.24 0.93 47.73
N THR A 8 -49.28 0.93 48.56
CA THR A 8 -49.34 1.79 49.75
C THR A 8 -48.31 1.40 50.80
N GLU A 9 -48.08 0.09 50.99
CA GLU A 9 -47.05 -0.42 51.91
C GLU A 9 -45.64 -0.11 51.41
N TRP A 10 -45.42 -0.22 50.10
CA TRP A 10 -44.15 0.16 49.47
C TRP A 10 -43.88 1.67 49.60
N LEU A 11 -44.88 2.51 49.36
CA LEU A 11 -44.76 3.97 49.48
C LEU A 11 -44.44 4.38 50.92
N ARG A 12 -45.06 3.72 51.90
CA ARG A 12 -44.79 3.94 53.33
C ARG A 12 -43.35 3.57 53.68
N ARG A 13 -42.86 2.41 53.23
CA ARG A 13 -41.44 2.01 53.42
C ARG A 13 -40.48 2.99 52.75
N TRP A 14 -40.81 3.46 51.55
CA TRP A 14 -40.03 4.47 50.85
C TRP A 14 -39.92 5.77 51.66
N GLN A 15 -41.01 6.20 52.28
CA GLN A 15 -41.05 7.39 53.14
C GLN A 15 -40.31 7.23 54.48
N THR A 16 -40.01 6.01 54.93
CA THR A 16 -39.22 5.77 56.15
C THR A 16 -37.71 5.74 55.94
N LEU A 17 -37.24 5.63 54.69
CA LEU A 17 -35.81 5.61 54.37
C LEU A 17 -35.18 6.99 54.55
N SER A 18 -33.92 7.03 54.98
CA SER A 18 -33.13 8.26 55.05
C SER A 18 -32.92 8.86 53.64
N PRO A 19 -32.73 10.18 53.50
CA PRO A 19 -32.50 10.81 52.20
C PRO A 19 -31.30 10.21 51.46
N GLU A 20 -30.23 9.84 52.17
CA GLU A 20 -29.05 9.17 51.60
C GLU A 20 -29.39 7.77 51.05
N GLN A 21 -30.18 6.98 51.78
CA GLN A 21 -30.61 5.65 51.33
C GLN A 21 -31.49 5.74 50.08
N ARG A 22 -32.43 6.70 50.04
CA ARG A 22 -33.26 6.93 48.84
C ARG A 22 -32.42 7.32 47.64
N GLN A 23 -31.41 8.16 47.85
CA GLN A 23 -30.51 8.57 46.78
C GLN A 23 -29.68 7.39 46.25
N GLY A 24 -29.14 6.55 47.13
CA GLY A 24 -28.41 5.34 46.72
C GLY A 24 -29.29 4.36 45.92
N ILE A 25 -30.56 4.18 46.32
CA ILE A 25 -31.49 3.32 45.56
C ILE A 25 -31.81 3.91 44.18
N LEU A 26 -32.00 5.23 44.08
CA LEU A 26 -32.22 5.90 42.79
C LEU A 26 -30.99 5.76 41.88
N GLU A 27 -29.78 5.89 42.42
CA GLU A 27 -28.54 5.72 41.66
C GLU A 27 -28.36 4.27 41.18
N ALA A 28 -28.67 3.29 42.04
CA ALA A 28 -28.70 1.88 41.66
C ALA A 28 -29.73 1.61 40.54
N PHE A 29 -30.91 2.23 40.63
CA PHE A 29 -31.94 2.11 39.58
C PHE A 29 -31.49 2.72 38.26
N VAL A 30 -30.81 3.87 38.28
CA VAL A 30 -30.23 4.51 37.09
C VAL A 30 -29.13 3.64 36.47
N LEU A 31 -28.27 3.03 37.29
CA LEU A 31 -27.24 2.11 36.79
C LEU A 31 -27.85 0.85 36.16
N MET A 32 -28.89 0.29 36.78
CA MET A 32 -29.61 -0.86 36.25
C MET A 32 -30.34 -0.53 34.94
N SER A 33 -31.01 0.62 34.87
CA SER A 33 -31.69 1.06 33.65
C SER A 33 -30.71 1.37 32.53
N ALA A 34 -29.53 1.93 32.85
CA ALA A 34 -28.44 2.11 31.90
C ALA A 34 -27.88 0.79 31.37
N LEU A 35 -27.75 -0.23 32.22
CA LEU A 35 -27.27 -1.55 31.82
C LEU A 35 -28.26 -2.22 30.85
N VAL A 36 -29.55 -2.17 31.16
CA VAL A 36 -30.61 -2.74 30.31
C VAL A 36 -30.81 -1.92 29.03
N GLY A 37 -30.96 -0.61 29.16
CA GLY A 37 -31.12 0.31 28.04
C GLY A 37 -29.91 0.32 27.10
N GLY A 38 -28.71 0.26 27.67
CA GLY A 38 -27.45 0.11 26.93
C GLY A 38 -27.41 -1.17 26.10
N LYS A 39 -27.76 -2.32 26.69
CA LYS A 39 -27.85 -3.58 25.94
C LYS A 39 -28.90 -3.54 24.84
N LEU A 40 -30.10 -3.00 25.11
CA LEU A 40 -31.16 -2.88 24.12
C LEU A 40 -30.75 -1.98 22.95
N ALA A 41 -30.18 -0.80 23.25
CA ALA A 41 -29.66 0.10 22.23
C ALA A 41 -28.55 -0.57 21.40
N GLY A 42 -27.63 -1.28 22.05
CA GLY A 42 -26.59 -2.07 21.37
C GLY A 42 -27.17 -3.11 20.42
N ILE A 43 -28.20 -3.86 20.83
CA ILE A 43 -28.88 -4.85 19.99
C ILE A 43 -29.60 -4.20 18.80
N ILE A 44 -30.27 -3.06 19.02
CA ILE A 44 -30.97 -2.32 17.95
C ILE A 44 -29.97 -1.81 16.92
N VAL A 45 -28.88 -1.19 17.37
CA VAL A 45 -27.80 -0.69 16.49
C VAL A 45 -27.15 -1.84 15.74
N LEU A 46 -26.84 -2.95 16.42
CA LEU A 46 -26.31 -4.16 15.79
C LEU A 46 -27.25 -4.66 14.68
N GLY A 47 -28.54 -4.78 14.97
CA GLY A 47 -29.55 -5.22 14.00
C GLY A 47 -29.66 -4.26 12.80
N TRP A 48 -29.58 -2.95 13.05
CA TRP A 48 -29.58 -1.94 11.99
C TRP A 48 -28.33 -2.00 11.11
N LEU A 49 -27.13 -2.10 11.71
CA LEU A 49 -25.87 -2.20 10.99
C LEU A 49 -25.78 -3.46 10.13
N LYS A 50 -26.25 -4.60 10.67
CA LYS A 50 -26.36 -5.86 9.93
C LYS A 50 -27.31 -5.76 8.75
N ARG A 51 -28.46 -5.08 8.93
CA ARG A 51 -29.44 -4.87 7.86
C ARG A 51 -28.89 -4.06 6.69
N PHE A 52 -27.94 -3.16 6.94
CA PHE A 52 -27.28 -2.37 5.90
C PHE A 52 -26.06 -3.06 5.28
N GLY A 53 -25.70 -4.28 5.70
CA GLY A 53 -24.53 -4.97 5.17
C GLY A 53 -23.21 -4.30 5.53
N ILE A 54 -23.16 -3.56 6.64
CA ILE A 54 -21.95 -2.84 7.07
C ILE A 54 -20.81 -3.80 7.39
N ASP A 55 -21.12 -5.03 7.79
CA ASP A 55 -20.11 -6.07 8.03
C ASP A 55 -19.36 -6.45 6.76
N ASP A 56 -20.03 -6.46 5.60
CA ASP A 56 -19.37 -6.71 4.31
C ASP A 56 -18.57 -5.48 3.85
N LEU A 57 -19.07 -4.27 4.14
CA LEU A 57 -18.42 -3.01 3.79
C LEU A 57 -17.18 -2.70 4.63
N LEU A 58 -17.08 -3.21 5.87
CA LEU A 58 -15.96 -2.96 6.78
C LEU A 58 -15.11 -4.20 7.03
N ARG A 59 -15.39 -5.31 6.35
CA ARG A 59 -14.60 -6.53 6.48
C ARG A 59 -13.18 -6.27 6.01
N THR A 60 -12.21 -6.61 6.86
CA THR A 60 -10.80 -6.57 6.44
C THR A 60 -10.49 -7.80 5.57
N PRO A 61 -9.59 -7.68 4.58
CA PRO A 61 -9.21 -8.80 3.72
C PRO A 61 -8.59 -9.98 4.49
N PHE A 62 -8.12 -9.73 5.73
CA PHE A 62 -7.51 -10.73 6.61
C PHE A 62 -8.50 -11.46 7.52
N ALA A 63 -9.78 -11.07 7.56
CA ALA A 63 -10.75 -11.63 8.50
C ALA A 63 -11.17 -13.09 8.19
N GLN A 64 -10.85 -13.61 7.00
CA GLN A 64 -11.26 -14.95 6.56
C GLN A 64 -10.53 -16.10 7.28
N THR A 65 -9.38 -15.86 7.92
CA THR A 65 -8.55 -16.92 8.52
C THR A 65 -8.78 -17.15 10.02
N ARG A 66 -9.70 -16.43 10.68
CA ARG A 66 -9.98 -16.61 12.11
C ARG A 66 -11.19 -17.52 12.34
N SER A 67 -11.10 -18.39 13.34
CA SER A 67 -12.14 -19.36 13.73
C SER A 67 -13.42 -18.73 14.31
N ARG A 68 -13.35 -17.49 14.82
CA ARG A 68 -14.48 -16.62 15.21
C ARG A 68 -14.07 -15.15 15.11
N PRO A 69 -14.15 -14.52 13.91
CA PRO A 69 -13.91 -13.09 13.81
C PRO A 69 -15.08 -12.35 14.48
N LYS A 70 -14.79 -11.43 15.41
CA LYS A 70 -15.80 -10.47 15.88
C LYS A 70 -16.17 -9.57 14.70
N GLU A 71 -17.46 -9.40 14.45
CA GLU A 71 -17.94 -8.61 13.33
C GLU A 71 -17.77 -7.11 13.62
N PRO A 72 -17.50 -6.27 12.61
CA PRO A 72 -17.46 -4.82 12.77
C PRO A 72 -18.71 -4.27 13.45
N SER A 73 -19.88 -4.84 13.15
CA SER A 73 -21.15 -4.51 13.79
C SER A 73 -21.14 -4.76 15.30
N ASP A 74 -20.47 -5.82 15.77
CA ASP A 74 -20.37 -6.13 17.20
C ASP A 74 -19.60 -5.03 17.92
N VAL A 75 -18.48 -4.57 17.34
CA VAL A 75 -17.65 -3.50 17.89
C VAL A 75 -18.44 -2.19 17.99
N ALA A 76 -19.20 -1.84 16.96
CA ALA A 76 -20.08 -0.68 16.98
C ALA A 76 -21.19 -0.80 18.04
N GLY A 77 -21.77 -1.98 18.20
CA GLY A 77 -22.73 -2.27 19.28
C GLY A 77 -22.12 -2.05 20.67
N TYR A 78 -20.90 -2.55 20.91
CA TYR A 78 -20.17 -2.32 22.16
C TYR A 78 -19.82 -0.85 22.38
N LEU A 79 -19.49 -0.09 21.34
CA LEU A 79 -19.27 1.36 21.41
C LEU A 79 -20.53 2.10 21.85
N CYS A 80 -21.70 1.74 21.31
CA CYS A 80 -22.99 2.31 21.74
C CYS A 80 -23.38 1.92 23.18
N VAL A 81 -23.05 0.71 23.63
CA VAL A 81 -23.23 0.35 25.05
C VAL A 81 -22.30 1.19 25.92
N GLY A 82 -21.04 1.32 25.51
CA GLY A 82 -20.01 2.11 26.20
C GLY A 82 -20.37 3.58 26.32
N THR A 83 -21.00 4.20 25.30
CA THR A 83 -21.45 5.60 25.41
C THR A 83 -22.53 5.80 26.43
N ILE A 84 -23.50 4.88 26.48
CA ILE A 84 -24.61 4.98 27.44
C ILE A 84 -24.04 4.89 28.87
N TRP A 85 -23.08 3.99 29.09
CA TRP A 85 -22.32 3.93 30.35
C TRP A 85 -21.53 5.20 30.62
N ALA A 86 -20.84 5.76 29.62
CA ALA A 86 -20.07 6.98 29.77
C ALA A 86 -20.97 8.19 30.12
N ILE A 87 -22.17 8.29 29.55
CA ILE A 87 -23.17 9.32 29.88
C ILE A 87 -23.64 9.19 31.33
N VAL A 88 -23.87 7.96 31.79
CA VAL A 88 -24.32 7.68 33.17
C VAL A 88 -23.21 7.98 34.18
N LEU A 89 -21.98 7.57 33.88
CA LEU A 89 -20.80 7.90 34.69
C LEU A 89 -20.55 9.40 34.72
N TRP A 90 -20.70 10.08 33.58
CA TRP A 90 -20.61 11.54 33.49
C TRP A 90 -21.65 12.23 34.38
N TRP A 91 -22.90 11.78 34.32
CA TRP A 91 -23.99 12.32 35.13
C TRP A 91 -23.73 12.09 36.63
N LEU A 92 -23.28 10.89 37.01
CA LEU A 92 -22.97 10.54 38.38
C LEU A 92 -21.80 11.38 38.93
N ALA A 93 -20.74 11.55 38.14
CA ALA A 93 -19.59 12.38 38.50
C ALA A 93 -20.00 13.85 38.69
N ARG A 94 -20.84 14.39 37.79
CA ARG A 94 -21.35 15.76 37.91
C ARG A 94 -22.21 15.94 39.16
N ARG A 95 -23.03 14.94 39.51
CA ARG A 95 -23.89 14.96 40.71
C ARG A 95 -23.09 14.98 42.01
N HIS A 96 -21.93 14.32 42.04
CA HIS A 96 -21.03 14.28 43.20
C HIS A 96 -20.02 15.45 43.24
N GLY A 97 -20.20 16.48 42.40
CA GLY A 97 -19.28 17.63 42.37
C GLY A 97 -17.93 17.36 41.71
N LEU A 98 -17.71 16.18 41.12
CA LEU A 98 -16.50 15.80 40.42
C LEU A 98 -16.48 16.34 38.98
N THR A 99 -16.61 17.66 38.84
CA THR A 99 -16.78 18.33 37.55
C THR A 99 -15.60 18.15 36.60
N GLN A 100 -14.37 18.07 37.13
CA GLN A 100 -13.17 17.78 36.33
C GLN A 100 -13.25 16.39 35.69
N ILE A 101 -13.62 15.36 36.47
CA ILE A 101 -13.75 13.98 35.98
C ILE A 101 -14.87 13.88 34.93
N ALA A 102 -16.00 14.55 35.17
CA ALA A 102 -17.08 14.62 34.19
C ALA A 102 -16.60 15.28 32.87
N GLY A 103 -15.88 16.40 32.93
CA GLY A 103 -15.29 17.04 31.74
C GLY A 103 -14.35 16.10 30.97
N SER A 104 -13.52 15.34 31.68
CA SER A 104 -12.62 14.35 31.08
C SER A 104 -13.38 13.19 30.41
N TRP A 105 -14.46 12.69 31.01
CA TRP A 105 -15.27 11.60 30.42
C TRP A 105 -15.92 12.01 29.11
N LEU A 106 -16.49 13.23 29.05
CA LEU A 106 -17.15 13.71 27.85
C LEU A 106 -16.16 13.91 26.71
N THR A 107 -15.01 14.52 27.01
CA THR A 107 -13.94 14.67 26.02
C THR A 107 -13.45 13.30 25.54
N LEU A 108 -13.09 12.38 26.45
CA LEU A 108 -12.61 11.04 26.09
C LEU A 108 -13.61 10.26 25.23
N THR A 109 -14.91 10.33 25.55
CA THR A 109 -15.96 9.69 24.75
C THR A 109 -16.04 10.29 23.35
N GLY A 110 -15.99 11.61 23.23
CA GLY A 110 -15.96 12.29 21.92
C GLY A 110 -14.72 11.91 21.10
N ARG A 111 -13.55 11.84 21.75
CA ARG A 111 -12.29 11.41 21.12
C ARG A 111 -12.38 9.97 20.59
N LEU A 112 -12.97 9.07 21.39
CA LEU A 112 -13.16 7.67 21.01
C LEU A 112 -14.06 7.54 19.77
N TRP A 113 -15.17 8.29 19.70
CA TRP A 113 -16.03 8.31 18.52
C TRP A 113 -15.34 8.87 17.30
N PHE A 114 -14.58 9.94 17.45
CA PHE A 114 -13.83 10.50 16.34
C PHE A 114 -12.87 9.48 15.73
N VAL A 115 -12.13 8.75 16.57
CA VAL A 115 -11.24 7.66 16.15
C VAL A 115 -12.02 6.50 15.52
N ALA A 116 -13.16 6.11 16.10
CA ALA A 116 -13.98 5.03 15.57
C ALA A 116 -14.54 5.38 14.17
N LEU A 117 -15.03 6.61 13.99
CA LEU A 117 -15.55 7.10 12.73
C LEU A 117 -14.45 7.26 11.67
N SER A 118 -13.28 7.79 12.05
CA SER A 118 -12.15 7.93 11.13
C SER A 118 -11.62 6.58 10.66
N LEU A 119 -11.52 5.59 11.55
CA LEU A 119 -11.19 4.21 11.20
C LEU A 119 -12.27 3.57 10.32
N GLY A 120 -13.55 3.78 10.64
CA GLY A 120 -14.66 3.30 9.81
C GLY A 120 -14.60 3.86 8.39
N ALA A 121 -14.36 5.16 8.25
CA ALA A 121 -14.19 5.82 6.96
C ALA A 121 -12.96 5.30 6.19
N ALA A 122 -11.85 5.07 6.88
CA ALA A 122 -10.64 4.49 6.28
C ALA A 122 -10.87 3.07 5.76
N LEU A 123 -11.55 2.22 6.52
CA LEU A 123 -11.91 0.86 6.10
C LEU A 123 -12.88 0.87 4.91
N TRP A 124 -13.89 1.74 4.96
CA TRP A 124 -14.83 1.91 3.85
C TRP A 124 -14.10 2.35 2.57
N LEU A 125 -13.24 3.36 2.67
CA LEU A 125 -12.45 3.84 1.53
C LEU A 125 -11.49 2.76 1.02
N SER A 126 -10.86 1.99 1.92
CA SER A 126 -10.02 0.87 1.54
C SER A 126 -10.79 -0.18 0.75
N ASN A 127 -12.00 -0.54 1.19
CA ASN A 127 -12.82 -1.52 0.50
C ASN A 127 -13.31 -1.01 -0.85
N TRP A 128 -13.63 0.28 -0.95
CA TRP A 128 -13.94 0.93 -2.22
C TRP A 128 -12.76 0.90 -3.21
N VAL A 129 -11.55 1.20 -2.75
CA VAL A 129 -10.32 1.09 -3.56
C VAL A 129 -10.09 -0.35 -3.99
N ASN A 130 -10.23 -1.32 -3.09
CA ASN A 130 -10.05 -2.73 -3.39
C ASN A 130 -11.05 -3.23 -4.44
N GLN A 131 -12.31 -2.83 -4.33
CA GLN A 131 -13.33 -3.13 -5.34
C GLN A 131 -13.01 -2.48 -6.69
N SER A 132 -12.51 -1.25 -6.68
CA SER A 132 -12.08 -0.55 -7.91
C SER A 132 -10.86 -1.21 -8.56
N VAL A 133 -9.88 -1.67 -7.77
CA VAL A 133 -8.73 -2.42 -8.28
C VAL A 133 -9.18 -3.78 -8.83
N ALA A 134 -10.07 -4.48 -8.12
CA ALA A 134 -10.62 -5.75 -8.58
C ALA A 134 -11.39 -5.59 -9.90
N SER A 135 -12.20 -4.54 -10.06
CA SER A 135 -12.94 -4.28 -11.29
C SER A 135 -12.00 -3.91 -12.46
N LEU A 136 -10.94 -3.15 -12.21
CA LEU A 136 -9.90 -2.85 -13.21
C LEU A 136 -9.14 -4.11 -13.65
N LEU A 137 -8.80 -5.00 -12.71
CA LEU A 137 -8.13 -6.28 -13.02
C LEU A 137 -9.03 -7.24 -13.81
N GLN A 138 -10.35 -7.15 -13.63
CA GLN A 138 -11.33 -7.93 -14.39
C GLN A 138 -11.62 -7.35 -15.78
N HIS A 139 -11.16 -6.13 -16.08
CA HIS A 139 -11.40 -5.48 -17.37
C HIS A 139 -10.71 -6.24 -18.52
N PRO A 140 -11.42 -6.51 -19.65
CA PRO A 140 -10.91 -7.37 -20.73
C PRO A 140 -9.58 -6.88 -21.31
N ALA A 141 -9.39 -5.57 -21.49
CA ALA A 141 -8.14 -5.00 -22.01
C ALA A 141 -6.92 -5.22 -21.10
N VAL A 142 -7.10 -5.25 -19.77
CA VAL A 142 -6.02 -5.52 -18.82
C VAL A 142 -5.76 -7.02 -18.76
N ARG A 143 -6.84 -7.80 -18.79
CA ARG A 143 -6.81 -9.26 -18.80
C ARG A 143 -6.05 -9.80 -20.02
N GLU A 144 -6.33 -9.31 -21.21
CA GLU A 144 -5.62 -9.70 -22.45
C GLU A 144 -4.12 -9.40 -22.37
N ARG A 145 -3.71 -8.28 -21.77
CA ARG A 145 -2.29 -7.93 -21.61
C ARG A 145 -1.59 -8.80 -20.57
N ILE A 146 -2.26 -9.18 -19.49
CA ILE A 146 -1.70 -10.09 -18.49
C ILE A 146 -1.59 -11.50 -19.08
N ASP A 147 -2.63 -11.94 -19.81
CA ASP A 147 -2.66 -13.24 -20.48
C ASP A 147 -1.57 -13.36 -21.56
N ALA A 148 -1.22 -12.25 -22.23
CA ALA A 148 -0.12 -12.21 -23.19
C ALA A 148 1.28 -12.33 -22.57
N VAL A 149 1.46 -11.96 -21.30
CA VAL A 149 2.78 -11.95 -20.62
C VAL A 149 3.03 -13.25 -19.86
N ALA A 150 2.03 -13.80 -19.17
CA ALA A 150 2.22 -15.05 -18.41
C ALA A 150 0.88 -15.77 -18.09
N PRO A 151 0.44 -16.73 -18.91
CA PRO A 151 -0.85 -17.41 -18.71
C PRO A 151 -0.88 -18.31 -17.46
N GLU A 152 0.23 -18.99 -17.12
CA GLU A 152 0.32 -19.88 -15.94
C GLU A 152 0.37 -19.12 -14.60
N MET A 153 0.75 -17.84 -14.64
CA MET A 153 0.95 -17.02 -13.45
C MET A 153 -0.29 -16.20 -13.09
N ARG A 154 -1.33 -16.19 -13.93
CA ARG A 154 -2.54 -15.36 -13.82
C ARG A 154 -3.27 -15.52 -12.48
N GLU A 155 -3.63 -16.74 -12.08
CA GLU A 155 -4.37 -16.96 -10.84
C GLU A 155 -3.51 -16.59 -9.63
N ARG A 156 -2.23 -16.99 -9.63
CA ARG A 156 -1.30 -16.71 -8.51
C ARG A 156 -0.94 -15.23 -8.38
N LEU A 157 -0.68 -14.52 -9.48
CA LEU A 157 -0.39 -13.09 -9.48
C LEU A 157 -1.64 -12.29 -9.11
N SER A 158 -2.81 -12.60 -9.70
CA SER A 158 -4.02 -11.84 -9.40
C SER A 158 -4.41 -11.95 -7.92
N GLU A 159 -4.33 -13.14 -7.32
CA GLU A 159 -4.62 -13.33 -5.90
C GLU A 159 -3.55 -12.70 -5.00
N ALA A 160 -2.26 -12.86 -5.34
CA ALA A 160 -1.16 -12.30 -4.55
C ALA A 160 -1.16 -10.76 -4.60
N VAL A 161 -1.31 -10.17 -5.79
CA VAL A 161 -1.43 -8.72 -5.98
C VAL A 161 -2.66 -8.22 -5.25
N LEU A 162 -3.84 -8.81 -5.44
CA LEU A 162 -5.04 -8.34 -4.76
C LEU A 162 -4.92 -8.41 -3.23
N ARG A 163 -4.34 -9.48 -2.65
CA ARG A 163 -4.11 -9.58 -1.20
C ARG A 163 -3.07 -8.59 -0.69
N THR A 164 -1.95 -8.44 -1.38
CA THR A 164 -0.88 -7.53 -0.96
C THR A 164 -1.29 -6.07 -1.11
N THR A 165 -1.89 -5.70 -2.25
CA THR A 165 -2.40 -4.36 -2.49
C THR A 165 -3.53 -4.02 -1.51
N SER A 166 -4.48 -4.93 -1.28
CA SER A 166 -5.57 -4.67 -0.34
C SER A 166 -5.07 -4.49 1.08
N GLY A 167 -4.20 -5.38 1.56
CA GLY A 167 -3.57 -5.26 2.86
C GLY A 167 -2.78 -3.96 3.03
N ALA A 168 -1.95 -3.61 2.04
CA ALA A 168 -1.15 -2.40 2.07
C ALA A 168 -2.02 -1.13 2.10
N VAL A 169 -3.05 -1.05 1.25
CA VAL A 169 -3.97 0.09 1.19
C VAL A 169 -4.75 0.20 2.50
N THR A 170 -5.25 -0.91 3.05
CA THR A 170 -5.98 -0.88 4.34
C THR A 170 -5.07 -0.38 5.47
N VAL A 171 -3.86 -0.92 5.59
CA VAL A 171 -2.91 -0.50 6.63
C VAL A 171 -2.56 0.99 6.48
N LEU A 172 -2.29 1.44 5.25
CA LEU A 172 -1.95 2.83 4.96
C LEU A 172 -3.08 3.79 5.35
N LEU A 173 -4.32 3.49 4.93
CA LEU A 173 -5.48 4.32 5.23
C LEU A 173 -5.82 4.34 6.72
N CYS A 174 -5.72 3.19 7.39
CA CYS A 174 -5.90 3.12 8.85
C CYS A 174 -4.82 3.94 9.57
N LEU A 175 -3.56 3.87 9.13
CA LEU A 175 -2.48 4.65 9.73
C LEU A 175 -2.70 6.15 9.54
N LEU A 176 -3.12 6.56 8.34
CA LEU A 176 -3.43 7.96 8.02
C LEU A 176 -4.59 8.48 8.89
N ALA A 177 -5.66 7.71 9.02
CA ALA A 177 -6.82 8.07 9.85
C ALA A 177 -6.43 8.19 11.33
N LEU A 178 -5.60 7.28 11.83
CA LEU A 178 -5.05 7.37 13.19
C LEU A 178 -4.18 8.61 13.35
N LEU A 179 -3.33 8.94 12.37
CA LEU A 179 -2.41 10.07 12.43
C LEU A 179 -3.19 11.40 12.49
N ALA A 180 -4.16 11.56 11.58
CA ALA A 180 -5.08 12.70 11.56
C ALA A 180 -5.89 12.80 12.87
N SER A 181 -6.30 11.66 13.43
CA SER A 181 -7.01 11.63 14.71
C SER A 181 -6.09 12.01 15.87
N THR A 182 -4.85 11.55 15.92
CA THR A 182 -3.93 11.89 17.02
C THR A 182 -3.56 13.37 17.04
N ASP A 183 -3.46 13.99 15.86
CA ASP A 183 -3.13 15.41 15.72
C ASP A 183 -4.29 16.29 16.20
N LEU A 184 -5.51 16.00 15.73
CA LEU A 184 -6.74 16.69 16.18
C LEU A 184 -7.04 16.51 17.67
N LEU A 185 -6.57 15.42 18.27
CA LEU A 185 -6.79 15.12 19.68
C LEU A 185 -5.67 15.63 20.60
N GLY A 186 -4.63 16.25 20.04
CA GLY A 186 -3.50 16.81 20.79
C GLY A 186 -2.67 15.74 21.52
N MET A 187 -2.67 14.50 21.04
CA MET A 187 -1.93 13.40 21.66
C MET A 187 -0.52 13.30 21.08
N ALA A 188 0.36 14.22 21.47
CA ALA A 188 1.69 14.38 20.89
C ALA A 188 2.55 13.10 20.94
N ALA A 189 2.54 12.37 22.07
CA ALA A 189 3.33 11.14 22.21
C ALA A 189 2.87 10.04 21.22
N THR A 190 1.57 9.86 21.07
CA THR A 190 1.04 8.90 20.08
C THR A 190 1.25 9.39 18.66
N ALA A 191 1.15 10.70 18.40
CA ALA A 191 1.39 11.28 17.09
C ALA A 191 2.83 11.03 16.62
N HIS A 192 3.82 11.22 17.49
CA HIS A 192 5.23 10.91 17.17
C HIS A 192 5.46 9.43 16.88
N ALA A 193 4.88 8.54 17.68
CA ALA A 193 4.98 7.09 17.43
C ALA A 193 4.34 6.72 16.09
N LEU A 194 3.16 7.27 15.79
CA LEU A 194 2.46 7.03 14.54
C LEU A 194 3.17 7.63 13.33
N GLN A 195 3.79 8.80 13.49
CA GLN A 195 4.63 9.43 12.47
C GLN A 195 5.87 8.58 12.16
N ALA A 196 6.52 8.01 13.17
CA ALA A 196 7.64 7.08 12.96
C ALA A 196 7.19 5.82 12.18
N ILE A 197 6.01 5.27 12.50
CA ILE A 197 5.44 4.15 11.75
C ILE A 197 5.11 4.58 10.31
N TRP A 198 4.55 5.78 10.12
CA TRP A 198 4.23 6.30 8.79
C TRP A 198 5.48 6.45 7.93
N GLU A 199 6.53 7.04 8.47
CA GLU A 199 7.83 7.15 7.80
C GLU A 199 8.41 5.79 7.46
N LEU A 200 8.30 4.81 8.36
CA LEU A 200 8.76 3.44 8.08
C LEU A 200 7.97 2.80 6.94
N VAL A 201 6.64 2.92 6.94
CA VAL A 201 5.77 2.40 5.87
C VAL A 201 6.12 3.05 4.53
N LEU A 202 6.31 4.37 4.51
CA LEU A 202 6.68 5.12 3.31
C LEU A 202 8.06 4.70 2.78
N ARG A 203 9.06 4.55 3.66
CA ARG A 203 10.39 4.04 3.31
C ARG A 203 10.34 2.63 2.73
N LEU A 204 9.55 1.74 3.35
CA LEU A 204 9.36 0.37 2.87
C LEU A 204 8.68 0.36 1.48
N ALA A 205 7.66 1.21 1.27
CA ALA A 205 6.98 1.32 -0.01
C ALA A 205 7.92 1.79 -1.13
N ILE A 206 8.74 2.82 -0.86
CA ILE A 206 9.74 3.31 -1.82
C ILE A 206 10.80 2.22 -2.10
N ALA A 207 11.28 1.52 -1.07
CA ALA A 207 12.23 0.42 -1.25
C ALA A 207 11.66 -0.71 -2.13
N CYS A 208 10.40 -1.12 -1.89
CA CYS A 208 9.71 -2.09 -2.74
C CYS A 208 9.58 -1.60 -4.20
N PHE A 209 9.27 -0.32 -4.40
CA PHE A 209 9.16 0.26 -5.74
C PHE A 209 10.50 0.26 -6.48
N VAL A 210 11.58 0.64 -5.80
CA VAL A 210 12.95 0.57 -6.33
C VAL A 210 13.33 -0.85 -6.73
N LEU A 211 13.03 -1.84 -5.88
CA LEU A 211 13.29 -3.24 -6.19
C LEU A 211 12.46 -3.74 -7.37
N ALA A 212 11.20 -3.32 -7.50
CA ALA A 212 10.36 -3.65 -8.64
C ALA A 212 10.90 -3.06 -9.95
N ILE A 213 11.36 -1.81 -9.94
CA ILE A 213 12.04 -1.19 -11.09
C ILE A 213 13.32 -1.98 -11.44
N GLY A 214 14.13 -2.31 -10.42
CA GLY A 214 15.34 -3.12 -10.61
C GLY A 214 15.04 -4.48 -11.25
N TRP A 215 13.97 -5.15 -10.81
CA TRP A 215 13.51 -6.40 -11.38
C TRP A 215 13.06 -6.28 -12.84
N VAL A 216 12.25 -5.26 -13.17
CA VAL A 216 11.82 -5.00 -14.55
C VAL A 216 13.01 -4.69 -15.45
N GLY A 217 13.98 -3.91 -14.95
CA GLY A 217 15.24 -3.67 -15.65
C GLY A 217 16.01 -4.96 -15.93
N LEU A 218 16.02 -5.89 -14.96
CA LEU A 218 16.68 -7.19 -15.09
C LEU A 218 15.98 -8.11 -16.09
N GLN A 219 14.63 -8.10 -16.13
CA GLN A 219 13.84 -8.81 -17.15
C GLN A 219 14.09 -8.26 -18.55
N ARG A 220 14.08 -6.93 -18.73
CA ARG A 220 14.39 -6.29 -20.00
C ARG A 220 15.80 -6.64 -20.48
N LEU A 221 16.78 -6.65 -19.57
CA LEU A 221 18.14 -7.09 -19.87
C LEU A 221 18.19 -8.57 -20.26
N HIS A 222 17.32 -9.40 -19.69
CA HIS A 222 17.19 -10.81 -20.07
C HIS A 222 16.66 -10.99 -21.49
N GLU A 223 15.58 -10.30 -21.84
CA GLU A 223 15.01 -10.32 -23.19
C GLU A 223 16.03 -9.83 -24.24
N VAL A 224 16.71 -8.72 -23.96
CA VAL A 224 17.74 -8.18 -24.85
C VAL A 224 18.94 -9.13 -25.00
N SER A 225 19.36 -9.79 -23.93
CA SER A 225 20.45 -10.78 -24.00
C SER A 225 20.09 -12.03 -24.80
N GLN A 226 18.83 -12.49 -24.75
CA GLN A 226 18.36 -13.61 -25.57
C GLN A 226 18.37 -13.28 -27.07
N MET A 227 18.12 -12.02 -27.45
CA MET A 227 18.24 -11.56 -28.83
C MET A 227 19.70 -11.44 -29.32
N LEU A 228 20.68 -11.43 -28.40
CA LEU A 228 22.11 -11.21 -28.66
C LEU A 228 22.95 -12.48 -28.42
N SER A 229 22.38 -13.66 -28.66
CA SER A 229 22.87 -15.01 -28.31
C SER A 229 24.31 -15.39 -28.73
N ASP A 230 25.03 -14.53 -29.46
CA ASP A 230 26.41 -14.72 -29.93
C ASP A 230 27.48 -14.06 -29.04
N LEU A 231 27.14 -13.49 -27.87
CA LEU A 231 28.11 -12.87 -26.96
C LEU A 231 28.43 -13.74 -25.71
N PRO A 232 29.66 -14.28 -25.59
CA PRO A 232 30.14 -14.84 -24.34
C PRO A 232 30.97 -13.78 -23.58
N ARG A 233 30.48 -13.31 -22.41
CA ARG A 233 31.22 -13.36 -21.11
C ARG A 233 30.78 -12.39 -20.01
N ASP A 234 30.00 -11.34 -20.22
CA ASP A 234 29.73 -10.35 -19.15
C ASP A 234 28.25 -10.04 -18.84
N GLU A 235 27.35 -10.92 -19.26
CA GLU A 235 25.92 -10.80 -18.92
C GLU A 235 25.67 -11.01 -17.41
N ARG A 236 26.49 -11.85 -16.77
CA ARG A 236 26.38 -12.17 -15.35
C ARG A 236 26.83 -11.01 -14.47
N SER A 237 27.89 -10.30 -14.86
CA SER A 237 28.43 -9.14 -14.13
C SER A 237 27.49 -7.94 -14.24
N LEU A 238 26.89 -7.70 -15.40
CA LEU A 238 25.93 -6.61 -15.60
C LEU A 238 24.62 -6.82 -14.84
N ARG A 239 24.09 -8.06 -14.82
CA ARG A 239 22.92 -8.42 -13.98
C ARG A 239 23.19 -8.28 -12.49
N LEU A 240 24.35 -8.78 -12.04
CA LEU A 240 24.77 -8.63 -10.65
C LEU A 240 24.95 -7.15 -10.28
N GLY A 241 25.47 -6.32 -11.19
CA GLY A 241 25.62 -4.88 -11.00
C GLY A 241 24.28 -4.15 -10.83
N VAL A 242 23.30 -4.41 -11.70
CA VAL A 242 21.96 -3.81 -11.61
C VAL A 242 21.23 -4.26 -10.34
N MET A 243 21.33 -5.54 -9.99
CA MET A 243 20.70 -6.07 -8.77
C MET A 243 21.38 -5.54 -7.50
N ALA A 244 22.71 -5.48 -7.47
CA ALA A 244 23.47 -4.89 -6.37
C ALA A 244 23.14 -3.40 -6.20
N ALA A 245 23.06 -2.63 -7.30
CA ALA A 245 22.68 -1.22 -7.25
C ALA A 245 21.26 -1.04 -6.70
N ALA A 246 20.28 -1.83 -7.15
CA ALA A 246 18.91 -1.77 -6.67
C ALA A 246 18.80 -2.15 -5.18
N VAL A 247 19.54 -3.17 -4.73
CA VAL A 247 19.58 -3.61 -3.33
C VAL A 247 20.26 -2.58 -2.43
N ILE A 248 21.39 -2.01 -2.86
CA ILE A 248 22.09 -0.94 -2.12
C ILE A 248 21.19 0.29 -2.02
N LEU A 249 20.51 0.67 -3.10
CA LEU A 249 19.58 1.81 -3.09
C LEU A 249 18.41 1.55 -2.13
N ALA A 250 17.83 0.35 -2.14
CA ALA A 250 16.77 -0.05 -1.22
C ALA A 250 17.24 -0.03 0.25
N LEU A 251 18.44 -0.56 0.54
CA LEU A 251 19.06 -0.53 1.86
C LEU A 251 19.30 0.91 2.35
N MET A 252 19.83 1.78 1.49
CA MET A 252 20.06 3.19 1.83
C MET A 252 18.75 3.92 2.19
N LEU A 253 17.67 3.64 1.46
CA LEU A 253 16.34 4.21 1.73
C LEU A 253 15.73 3.69 3.04
N LEU A 254 16.01 2.45 3.42
CA LEU A 254 15.54 1.84 4.67
C LEU A 254 16.31 2.33 5.91
N THR A 255 17.62 2.60 5.79
CA THR A 255 18.49 2.98 6.93
C THR A 255 18.30 4.41 7.45
N GLY A 256 17.56 5.25 6.74
CA GLY A 256 16.82 6.30 7.44
C GLY A 256 17.56 7.50 8.02
N GLY A 257 18.77 7.84 7.55
CA GLY A 257 19.47 9.07 7.92
C GLY A 257 19.95 9.81 6.68
N GLY A 258 19.39 10.98 6.36
CA GLY A 258 19.80 11.87 5.24
C GLY A 258 19.85 11.25 3.83
N GLY A 259 19.62 9.94 3.72
CA GLY A 259 19.98 9.11 2.57
C GLY A 259 18.99 9.17 1.43
N THR A 260 17.82 9.80 1.59
CA THR A 260 16.91 10.06 0.47
C THR A 260 17.55 11.00 -0.54
N LEU A 261 18.19 12.09 -0.10
CA LEU A 261 18.94 12.99 -0.99
C LEU A 261 20.17 12.31 -1.58
N LEU A 262 20.85 11.46 -0.80
CA LEU A 262 22.04 10.75 -1.26
C LEU A 262 21.69 9.64 -2.25
N ALA A 263 20.56 8.94 -2.07
CA ALA A 263 20.01 7.97 -3.01
C ALA A 263 19.50 8.65 -4.29
N LEU A 264 18.86 9.82 -4.19
CA LEU A 264 18.42 10.60 -5.34
C LEU A 264 19.61 11.16 -6.11
N ALA A 265 20.64 11.64 -5.40
CA ALA A 265 21.91 12.07 -5.98
C ALA A 265 22.65 10.90 -6.64
N PHE A 266 22.67 9.72 -6.02
CA PHE A 266 23.29 8.52 -6.59
C PHE A 266 22.54 8.05 -7.84
N PHE A 267 21.21 8.05 -7.83
CA PHE A 267 20.39 7.74 -9.00
C PHE A 267 20.58 8.77 -10.11
N ALA A 268 20.59 10.07 -9.79
CA ALA A 268 20.88 11.14 -10.73
C ALA A 268 22.30 11.00 -11.30
N SER A 269 23.31 10.68 -10.49
CA SER A 269 24.67 10.40 -10.94
C SER A 269 24.73 9.18 -11.83
N LEU A 270 23.97 8.12 -11.53
CA LEU A 270 23.91 6.91 -12.36
C LEU A 270 23.27 7.20 -13.73
N VAL A 271 22.20 8.00 -13.76
CA VAL A 271 21.57 8.48 -14.99
C VAL A 271 22.54 9.36 -15.79
N VAL A 272 23.25 10.28 -15.14
CA VAL A 272 24.26 11.14 -15.78
C VAL A 272 25.45 10.33 -16.30
N LEU A 273 25.86 9.27 -15.61
CA LEU A 273 26.91 8.34 -16.05
C LEU A 273 26.45 7.46 -17.22
N LEU A 274 25.18 7.07 -17.25
CA LEU A 274 24.59 6.26 -18.32
C LEU A 274 24.22 7.10 -19.56
N PHE A 275 24.01 8.40 -19.40
CA PHE A 275 23.67 9.32 -20.49
C PHE A 275 24.72 9.36 -21.63
N PRO A 276 26.04 9.49 -21.37
CA PRO A 276 27.05 9.44 -22.43
C PRO A 276 27.18 8.03 -23.05
N LEU A 277 26.82 6.98 -22.31
CA LEU A 277 26.76 5.61 -22.84
C LEU A 277 25.65 5.43 -23.90
N TRP A 278 24.66 6.33 -23.92
CA TRP A 278 23.58 6.32 -24.91
C TRP A 278 24.08 6.63 -26.32
N GLU A 279 25.15 7.41 -26.46
CA GLU A 279 25.77 7.69 -27.78
C GLU A 279 26.48 6.47 -28.39
N TYR A 280 26.84 5.48 -27.57
CA TYR A 280 27.51 4.24 -27.99
C TYR A 280 26.55 3.06 -28.21
N LEU A 281 25.27 3.19 -27.81
CA LEU A 281 24.23 2.20 -28.11
C LEU A 281 24.10 1.88 -29.61
N PRO A 282 24.10 2.86 -30.53
CA PRO A 282 24.03 2.58 -31.97
C PRO A 282 25.21 1.76 -32.50
N ASP A 283 26.41 1.96 -31.94
CA ASP A 283 27.60 1.20 -32.31
C ASP A 283 27.53 -0.25 -31.78
N LEU A 284 26.89 -0.47 -30.63
CA LEU A 284 26.57 -1.81 -30.10
C LEU A 284 25.45 -2.50 -30.91
N TRP A 285 24.49 -1.76 -31.44
CA TRP A 285 23.45 -2.28 -32.34
C TRP A 285 24.01 -2.84 -33.66
N ALA A 286 25.23 -2.45 -34.04
CA ALA A 286 25.91 -3.02 -35.20
C ALA A 286 26.29 -4.50 -35.05
N VAL A 287 26.09 -5.11 -33.88
CA VAL A 287 26.05 -6.57 -33.73
C VAL A 287 25.00 -7.19 -34.67
N MET A 288 23.95 -6.47 -35.06
CA MET A 288 23.02 -6.93 -36.10
C MET A 288 23.68 -7.24 -37.44
N LEU A 289 24.76 -6.55 -37.83
CA LEU A 289 25.51 -6.86 -39.05
C LEU A 289 26.17 -8.24 -39.00
N LYS A 290 26.60 -8.64 -37.80
CA LYS A 290 27.19 -9.95 -37.53
C LYS A 290 26.12 -11.06 -37.59
N VAL A 291 24.94 -10.79 -37.02
CA VAL A 291 23.78 -11.71 -37.05
C VAL A 291 23.28 -11.96 -38.48
N HIS A 292 23.24 -10.91 -39.32
CA HIS A 292 22.77 -11.02 -40.71
C HIS A 292 23.84 -11.49 -41.70
N GLN A 293 25.04 -11.88 -41.22
CA GLN A 293 26.17 -12.33 -42.04
C GLN A 293 26.42 -11.46 -43.29
N VAL A 294 26.38 -10.14 -43.10
CA VAL A 294 26.47 -9.22 -44.24
C VAL A 294 27.88 -9.25 -44.82
N GLN A 295 28.05 -9.89 -45.98
CA GLN A 295 29.35 -10.03 -46.64
C GLN A 295 29.74 -8.81 -47.47
N GLN A 296 28.76 -8.02 -47.92
CA GLN A 296 28.98 -6.87 -48.80
C GLN A 296 28.09 -5.70 -48.41
N VAL A 297 28.70 -4.54 -48.20
CA VAL A 297 27.98 -3.29 -47.93
C VAL A 297 28.38 -2.27 -48.99
N MET A 298 27.41 -1.56 -49.55
CA MET A 298 27.67 -0.50 -50.50
C MET A 298 27.84 0.80 -49.71
N MET A 299 29.04 1.37 -49.72
CA MET A 299 29.35 2.64 -49.07
C MET A 299 29.97 3.58 -50.09
N ASP A 300 29.49 4.81 -50.11
CA ASP A 300 29.96 5.88 -51.02
C ASP A 300 29.97 5.45 -52.50
N GLY A 301 28.96 4.66 -52.92
CA GLY A 301 28.83 4.17 -54.29
C GLY A 301 29.73 2.98 -54.66
N THR A 302 30.56 2.48 -53.73
CA THR A 302 31.45 1.34 -53.95
C THR A 302 31.03 0.12 -53.13
N VAL A 303 31.12 -1.06 -53.71
CA VAL A 303 30.82 -2.32 -53.01
C VAL A 303 32.05 -2.73 -52.22
N MET A 304 31.95 -2.71 -50.89
CA MET A 304 33.01 -3.10 -49.97
C MET A 304 32.70 -4.45 -49.33
N GLN A 305 33.71 -5.33 -49.25
CA GLN A 305 33.59 -6.62 -48.57
C GLN A 305 33.90 -6.47 -47.09
N VAL A 306 33.04 -7.02 -46.23
CA VAL A 306 33.23 -6.98 -44.78
C VAL A 306 34.20 -8.08 -44.38
N ARG A 307 35.41 -7.72 -43.93
CA ARG A 307 36.46 -8.70 -43.57
C ARG A 307 36.36 -9.12 -42.11
N GLN A 308 36.26 -8.15 -41.20
CA GLN A 308 36.19 -8.40 -39.77
C GLN A 308 35.36 -7.32 -39.09
N ILE A 309 34.31 -7.75 -38.38
CA ILE A 309 33.44 -6.89 -37.58
C ILE A 309 33.95 -6.89 -36.13
N GLY A 310 34.53 -5.76 -35.70
CA GLY A 310 34.88 -5.52 -34.30
C GLY A 310 33.73 -4.91 -33.50
N TRP A 311 33.94 -4.65 -32.20
CA TRP A 311 32.89 -4.13 -31.31
C TRP A 311 32.45 -2.70 -31.58
N LEU A 312 33.38 -1.85 -32.05
CA LEU A 312 33.13 -0.43 -32.36
C LEU A 312 33.49 -0.07 -33.80
N VAL A 313 34.31 -0.90 -34.44
CA VAL A 313 34.90 -0.63 -35.75
C VAL A 313 34.83 -1.89 -36.60
N THR A 314 34.39 -1.74 -37.83
CA THR A 314 34.37 -2.79 -38.85
C THR A 314 35.48 -2.51 -39.85
N THR A 315 36.22 -3.56 -40.19
CA THR A 315 37.24 -3.53 -41.24
C THR A 315 36.61 -3.99 -42.55
N LEU A 316 36.73 -3.12 -43.55
CA LEU A 316 36.17 -3.26 -44.88
C LEU A 316 37.32 -3.39 -45.87
N LYS A 317 37.14 -4.21 -46.91
CA LYS A 317 38.08 -4.33 -48.02
C LYS A 317 37.43 -3.80 -49.29
N ALA A 318 38.05 -2.80 -49.89
CA ALA A 318 37.66 -2.22 -51.17
C ALA A 318 38.81 -2.42 -52.17
N GLY A 319 38.74 -3.48 -52.99
CA GLY A 319 39.84 -3.86 -53.88
C GLY A 319 41.09 -4.27 -53.09
N GLU A 320 42.18 -3.51 -53.23
CA GLU A 320 43.45 -3.73 -52.51
C GLU A 320 43.56 -2.94 -51.19
N MET A 321 42.64 -2.02 -50.90
CA MET A 321 42.70 -1.18 -49.71
C MET A 321 41.83 -1.71 -48.58
N GLU A 322 42.40 -1.72 -47.36
CA GLU A 322 41.69 -2.02 -46.12
C GLU A 322 41.33 -0.73 -45.40
N LEU A 323 40.04 -0.54 -45.13
CA LEU A 323 39.48 0.65 -44.49
C LEU A 323 38.82 0.25 -43.18
N THR A 324 39.13 0.98 -42.10
CA THR A 324 38.50 0.79 -40.79
C THR A 324 37.46 1.88 -40.58
N ARG A 325 36.19 1.50 -40.42
CA ARG A 325 35.07 2.44 -40.24
C ARG A 325 34.27 2.13 -38.99
N ARG A 326 33.64 3.16 -38.40
CA ARG A 326 32.80 2.97 -37.22
C ARG A 326 31.55 2.17 -37.56
N ASN A 327 31.18 1.32 -36.64
CA ASN A 327 30.09 0.36 -36.79
C ASN A 327 28.74 1.00 -37.17
N ARG A 328 28.40 2.16 -36.59
CA ARG A 328 27.19 2.92 -36.95
C ARG A 328 27.11 3.34 -38.42
N GLU A 329 28.24 3.68 -39.04
CA GLU A 329 28.30 4.15 -40.43
C GLU A 329 28.03 2.98 -41.39
N VAL A 330 28.60 1.81 -41.06
CA VAL A 330 28.37 0.56 -41.80
C VAL A 330 26.93 0.10 -41.68
N LEU A 331 26.34 0.20 -40.48
CA LEU A 331 24.94 -0.17 -40.24
C LEU A 331 23.97 0.75 -40.98
N GLN A 332 24.21 2.07 -40.98
CA GLN A 332 23.39 3.02 -41.74
C GLN A 332 23.45 2.78 -43.24
N ALA A 333 24.65 2.54 -43.79
CA ALA A 333 24.82 2.22 -45.21
C ALA A 333 24.13 0.91 -45.61
N PHE A 334 24.12 -0.09 -44.73
CA PHE A 334 23.37 -1.33 -44.95
C PHE A 334 21.85 -1.08 -44.97
N LEU A 335 21.32 -0.34 -44.00
CA LEU A 335 19.88 -0.05 -43.91
C LEU A 335 19.38 0.80 -45.08
N GLN A 336 20.17 1.74 -45.59
CA GLN A 336 19.84 2.56 -46.77
C GLN A 336 19.80 1.75 -48.08
N LYS A 337 20.46 0.60 -48.14
CA LYS A 337 20.42 -0.28 -49.33
C LYS A 337 19.18 -1.17 -49.37
N VAL A 338 18.50 -1.35 -48.24
CA VAL A 338 17.31 -2.21 -48.09
C VAL A 338 16.01 -1.45 -48.38
N SER A 339 16.04 -0.10 -48.35
CA SER A 339 14.93 0.78 -48.76
C SER A 339 14.94 1.08 -50.25
#